data_AF-A0A2D5KG77-F1
#
_entry.id   AF-A0A2D5KG77-F1
#
_cell.length_a   1.000
_cell.length_b   1.000
_cell.length_c   1.000
_cell.angle_alpha   90.00
_cell.angle_beta   90.00
_cell.angle_gamma   90.00
#
_symmetry.space_group_name_H-M   'P 1'
#
loop_
_entity.id
_entity.type
_entity.pdbx_description
1 polymer ?
#
loop_
_entity_poly.entity_id
_entity_poly.type
_entity_poly.pdbx_seq_one_letter_code
_entity_poly.pdbx_strand_id
1 'polypeptide(L)' 'MDLQAEKLDLIQWLAQLTDEKLIHKIKALRNEKANDFVLTDAHKKILDERLESHKLNPNQGSSWINVKRRISSN' A
#
# COMPACT_ATOMS: atom_id res chain seq x y z
N MET A 1 4.78 8.42 33.32
CA MET A 1 3.99 8.70 32.10
C MET A 1 2.64 8.02 32.31
N ASP A 2 1.57 8.80 32.48
CA ASP A 2 0.24 8.23 32.73
C ASP A 2 -0.44 7.92 31.40
N LEU A 3 -0.49 6.63 31.08
CA LEU A 3 -1.04 6.13 29.83
C LEU A 3 -2.55 6.41 29.68
N GLN A 4 -3.27 6.58 30.80
CA GLN A 4 -4.70 6.91 30.76
C GLN A 4 -4.90 8.37 30.36
N ALA A 5 -4.08 9.27 30.92
CA ALA A 5 -4.08 10.69 30.57
C ALA A 5 -3.76 10.91 29.08
N GLU A 6 -2.72 10.25 28.56
CA GLU A 6 -2.36 10.37 27.14
C GLU A 6 -3.44 9.86 26.18
N LYS A 7 -4.16 8.79 26.55
CA LYS A 7 -5.27 8.28 25.75
C LYS A 7 -6.42 9.27 25.68
N LEU A 8 -6.76 9.89 26.81
CA LEU A 8 -7.83 10.89 26.89
C LEU A 8 -7.50 12.12 26.04
N ASP A 9 -6.27 12.62 26.14
CA ASP A 9 -5.80 13.76 25.34
C ASP A 9 -5.88 13.46 23.84
N LEU A 10 -5.48 12.26 23.43
CA LEU A 10 -5.53 11.84 22.02
C LEU A 10 -6.97 11.72 21.50
N ILE A 11 -7.90 11.21 22.31
CA ILE A 11 -9.33 11.15 21.94
C ILE A 11 -9.90 12.56 21.77
N GLN A 12 -9.58 13.45 22.69
CA GLN A 12 -10.07 14.83 22.65
C GLN A 12 -9.52 15.59 21.44
N TRP A 13 -8.24 15.42 21.13
CA TRP A 13 -7.62 16.00 19.93
C TRP A 13 -8.27 15.49 18.64
N LEU A 14 -8.51 14.18 18.52
CA LEU A 14 -9.17 13.59 17.36
C LEU A 14 -10.61 14.10 17.19
N ALA A 15 -11.34 14.30 18.28
CA ALA A 15 -12.72 14.80 18.25
C ALA A 15 -12.82 16.25 17.75
N GLN A 16 -11.76 17.04 17.93
CA GLN A 16 -11.68 18.44 17.48
C GLN A 16 -11.06 18.59 16.10
N LEU A 17 -10.59 17.50 15.48
CA LEU A 17 -9.90 17.53 14.21
C LEU A 17 -10.88 17.83 13.06
N THR A 18 -10.66 18.91 12.34
CA THR A 18 -11.48 19.33 11.19
C THR A 18 -10.78 19.18 9.84
N ASP A 19 -9.46 18.93 9.84
CA ASP A 19 -8.68 18.73 8.62
C ASP A 19 -8.95 17.34 8.02
N GLU A 20 -9.69 17.33 6.91
CA GLU A 20 -10.07 16.12 6.18
C GLU A 20 -8.87 15.32 5.65
N LYS A 21 -7.78 15.97 5.24
CA LYS A 21 -6.57 15.27 4.74
C LYS A 21 -5.90 14.51 5.89
N LEU A 22 -5.88 15.12 7.07
CA LEU A 22 -5.29 14.54 8.28
C LEU A 22 -6.15 13.37 8.78
N ILE A 23 -7.48 13.52 8.76
CA ILE A 23 -8.43 12.42 9.05
C ILE A 23 -8.22 11.23 8.11
N HIS A 24 -8.05 11.48 6.81
CA HIS A 24 -7.82 10.41 5.84
C HIS A 24 -6.52 9.65 6.11
N LYS A 25 -5.42 10.35 6.45
CA LYS A 25 -4.16 9.71 6.82
C LYS A 25 -4.28 8.85 8.08
N ILE A 26 -4.99 9.33 9.10
CA ILE A 26 -5.21 8.58 10.35
C ILE A 26 -6.06 7.32 10.08
N LYS A 27 -7.09 7.43 9.25
CA LYS A 27 -7.89 6.27 8.79
C LYS A 27 -7.03 5.25 8.02
N ALA A 28 -6.12 5.72 7.17
CA ALA A 28 -5.19 4.84 6.46
C ALA A 28 -4.27 4.09 7.43
N LEU A 29 -3.65 4.77 8.40
CA LEU A 29 -2.80 4.13 9.42
C LEU A 29 -3.56 3.10 10.27
N ARG A 30 -4.83 3.37 10.60
CA ARG A 30 -5.70 2.40 11.28
C ARG A 30 -5.96 1.16 10.43
N ASN A 31 -6.16 1.34 9.13
CA ASN A 31 -6.43 0.26 8.19
C ASN A 31 -5.18 -0.51 7.79
N GLU A 32 -4.00 0.11 7.79
CA GLU A 32 -2.71 -0.57 7.55
C GLU A 32 -2.46 -1.67 8.58
N LYS A 33 -2.82 -1.45 9.86
CA LYS A 33 -2.75 -2.50 10.90
C LYS A 33 -3.82 -3.59 10.76
N ALA A 34 -4.88 -3.35 9.99
CA ALA A 34 -5.90 -4.36 9.71
C ALA A 34 -5.58 -5.18 8.45
N ASN A 35 -4.80 -4.59 7.53
CA ASN A 35 -4.28 -5.23 6.33
C ASN A 35 -2.80 -5.59 6.52
N ASP A 36 -2.51 -6.45 7.51
CA ASP A 36 -1.28 -7.25 7.52
C ASP A 36 -1.35 -8.25 6.35
N PHE A 37 -1.36 -7.74 5.12
CA PHE A 37 -1.15 -8.56 3.93
C PHE A 37 0.30 -9.00 3.94
N VAL A 38 0.57 -10.06 4.70
CA VAL A 38 1.85 -10.75 4.69
C VAL A 38 1.93 -11.45 3.33
N LEU A 39 2.90 -11.03 2.51
CA LEU A 39 3.25 -11.77 1.30
C LEU A 39 3.56 -13.22 1.70
N THR A 40 2.69 -14.13 1.28
CA THR A 40 2.93 -15.57 1.44
C THR A 40 4.22 -15.95 0.72
N ASP A 41 4.87 -17.04 1.13
CA ASP A 41 6.11 -17.48 0.50
C ASP A 41 5.90 -17.84 -0.98
N ALA A 42 4.68 -18.26 -1.35
CA ALA A 42 4.29 -18.44 -2.75
C ALA A 42 4.33 -17.12 -3.54
N HIS A 43 3.82 -16.03 -2.98
CA HIS A 43 3.89 -14.71 -3.62
C HIS A 43 5.33 -14.21 -3.73
N LYS A 44 6.16 -14.42 -2.69
CA LYS A 44 7.58 -14.06 -2.73
C LYS A 44 8.33 -14.82 -3.82
N LYS A 45 8.12 -16.13 -3.92
CA LYS A 45 8.74 -16.98 -4.94
C LYS A 45 8.42 -16.49 -6.36
N ILE A 46 7.17 -16.12 -6.63
CA ILE A 46 6.77 -15.57 -7.94
C ILE A 46 7.47 -14.24 -8.22
N LEU A 47 7.66 -13.39 -7.21
CA LEU A 47 8.38 -12.13 -7.36
C LEU A 47 9.86 -12.36 -7.65
N ASP A 48 10.51 -13.28 -6.93
CA ASP A 48 11.92 -13.63 -7.13
C ASP A 48 12.15 -14.20 -8.54
N GLU A 49 11.29 -15.12 -8.99
CA GLU A 49 11.35 -15.66 -10.36
C GLU A 49 11.21 -14.57 -11.43
N ARG A 50 10.29 -13.62 -11.23
CA ARG A 50 10.09 -12.49 -12.14
C ARG A 50 11.27 -11.51 -12.14
N LEU A 51 11.85 -11.25 -10.97
CA LEU A 51 13.03 -10.41 -10.81
C LEU A 51 14.23 -11.01 -11.55
N GLU A 52 14.49 -12.31 -11.37
CA GLU A 52 15.56 -13.01 -12.08
C GLU A 52 15.31 -13.04 -13.60
N SER A 53 14.09 -13.32 -14.04
CA SER A 53 13.74 -13.27 -15.46
C SER A 53 13.97 -11.89 -16.08
N HIS A 54 13.63 -10.82 -15.36
CA HIS A 54 13.86 -9.44 -15.82
C HIS A 54 15.35 -9.06 -15.82
N LYS A 55 16.13 -9.51 -14.82
CA LYS A 55 17.59 -9.30 -14.83
C LYS A 55 18.24 -9.96 -16.04
N LEU A 56 17.80 -11.15 -16.40
CA LEU A 56 18.28 -11.89 -17.57
C LEU A 56 17.79 -11.28 -18.89
N ASN A 57 16.55 -10.74 -18.91
CA ASN A 57 15.91 -10.21 -20.11
C ASN A 57 15.22 -8.86 -19.85
N PRO A 58 15.98 -7.76 -19.72
CA PRO A 58 15.44 -6.45 -19.31
C PRO A 58 14.45 -5.86 -20.33
N ASN A 59 14.49 -6.30 -21.59
CA ASN A 59 13.62 -5.82 -22.66
C ASN A 59 12.41 -6.74 -22.93
N GLN A 60 12.19 -7.78 -22.11
CA GLN A 60 11.07 -8.71 -22.29
C GLN A 60 9.71 -8.11 -21.88
N GLY A 61 9.73 -6.96 -21.20
CA GLY A 61 8.54 -6.21 -20.85
C GLY A 61 7.89 -5.53 -22.05
N SER A 62 6.56 -5.40 -22.04
CA SER A 62 5.84 -4.56 -23.01
C SER A 62 5.68 -3.15 -22.45
N SER A 63 5.96 -2.13 -23.28
CA SER A 63 5.61 -0.76 -22.94
C SER A 63 4.11 -0.63 -22.71
N TRP A 64 3.73 0.13 -21.68
CA TRP A 64 2.34 0.43 -21.35
C TRP A 64 1.54 1.00 -22.53
N ILE A 65 2.18 1.81 -23.38
CA ILE A 65 1.56 2.37 -24.59
C ILE A 65 1.12 1.25 -25.55
N ASN A 66 1.97 0.23 -25.72
CA ASN A 66 1.69 -0.90 -26.61
C ASN A 66 0.62 -1.83 -26.01
N VAL A 67 0.63 -2.01 -24.69
CA VAL A 67 -0.42 -2.78 -23.98
C VAL A 67 -1.77 -2.08 -24.13
N LYS A 68 -1.83 -0.77 -23.87
CA LYS A 68 -3.05 0.04 -24.00
C LYS A 68 -3.63 -0.02 -25.41
N ARG A 69 -2.77 0.10 -26.43
CA ARG A 69 -3.21 -0.05 -27.83
C ARG A 69 -3.84 -1.42 -28.09
N ARG A 70 -3.23 -2.50 -27.59
CA ARG A 70 -3.73 -3.88 -27.78
C ARG A 70 -5.11 -4.10 -27.16
N ILE A 71 -5.31 -3.63 -25.93
CA ILE A 71 -6.58 -3.82 -25.20
C ILE A 71 -7.69 -2.91 -25.69
N SER A 72 -7.38 -1.75 -26.26
CA SER A 72 -8.37 -0.82 -26.84
C SER A 72 -8.73 -1.15 -28.29
N SER A 73 -8.02 -2.07 -28.93
CA SER A 73 -8.33 -2.57 -30.28
C SER A 73 -9.13 -3.88 -30.28
N ASN A 74 -9.52 -4.38 -29.10
CA ASN A 74 -10.50 -5.44 -28.87
C ASN A 74 -11.79 -4.84 -28.34
#